data_AF-A0A8T7ELZ8-F1
#
_entry.id   AF-A0A8T7ELZ8-F1
#
_cell.length_a   1.000
_cell.length_b   1.000
_cell.length_c   1.000
_cell.angle_alpha   90.00
_cell.angle_beta   90.00
_cell.angle_gamma   90.00
#
_symmetry.space_group_name_H-M   'P 1'
#
loop_
_entity.id
_entity.type
_entity.pdbx_description
1 polymer ?
#
loop_
_entity_poly.entity_id
_entity_poly.type
_entity_poly.pdbx_seq_one_letter_code
_entity_poly.pdbx_strand_id
1 'polypeptide(L)' 'MALAEAPTSTNLVITRVTTREADRLHYLHALGLIPGVELVVHHVAPFNGPIQLQAARRVPHHRPQPR' A
#
# COMPACT_ATOMS: atom_id res chain seq x y z
N MET A 1 -4.04 -7.83 -6.00
CA MET A 1 -4.14 -8.43 -4.66
C MET A 1 -4.53 -7.34 -3.67
N ALA A 2 -5.36 -7.67 -2.68
CA ALA A 2 -5.68 -6.76 -1.58
C ALA A 2 -4.55 -6.75 -0.54
N LEU A 3 -4.34 -5.63 0.13
CA LEU A 3 -3.28 -5.50 1.14
C LEU A 3 -3.45 -6.48 2.31
N ALA A 4 -4.69 -6.84 2.66
CA ALA A 4 -5.01 -7.80 3.71
C ALA A 4 -4.63 -9.25 3.37
N GLU A 5 -4.45 -9.57 2.10
CA GLU A 5 -4.05 -10.89 1.61
C GLU A 5 -2.56 -10.95 1.28
N ALA A 6 -1.84 -9.85 1.50
CA ALA A 6 -0.46 -9.75 1.08
C ALA A 6 0.47 -10.58 1.98
N PRO A 7 1.54 -11.17 1.42
CA PRO A 7 2.56 -11.85 2.21
C PRO A 7 3.19 -10.89 3.23
N THR A 8 3.39 -11.37 4.45
CA THR A 8 4.16 -10.64 5.46
C THR A 8 5.65 -10.66 5.12
N SER A 9 6.41 -9.70 5.65
CA SER A 9 7.86 -9.58 5.53
C SER A 9 8.39 -9.51 4.09
N THR A 10 7.55 -9.06 3.15
CA THR A 10 7.88 -8.94 1.73
C THR A 10 7.77 -7.48 1.28
N ASN A 11 8.71 -7.02 0.44
CA ASN A 11 8.63 -5.71 -0.20
C ASN A 11 7.54 -5.72 -1.28
N LEU A 12 6.59 -4.80 -1.16
CA LEU A 12 5.46 -4.63 -2.06
C LEU A 12 5.42 -3.20 -2.57
N VAL A 13 4.86 -3.00 -3.76
CA VAL A 13 4.62 -1.66 -4.31
C VAL A 13 3.11 -1.41 -4.38
N ILE A 14 2.67 -0.27 -3.87
CA ILE A 14 1.28 0.17 -4.05
C ILE A 14 1.06 0.46 -5.54
N THR A 15 0.16 -0.28 -6.17
CA THR A 15 -0.21 -0.03 -7.58
C THR A 15 -1.45 0.85 -7.70
N ARG A 16 -2.38 0.74 -6.74
CA ARG A 16 -3.63 1.48 -6.72
C ARG A 16 -4.18 1.57 -5.30
N VAL A 17 -4.86 2.67 -5.01
CA VAL A 17 -5.61 2.89 -3.76
C VAL A 17 -7.07 3.11 -4.12
N THR A 18 -7.97 2.38 -3.48
CA THR A 18 -9.42 2.44 -3.76
C THR A 18 -10.22 2.61 -2.48
N THR A 19 -11.09 3.60 -2.47
CA THR A 19 -12.10 3.84 -1.43
C THR A 19 -13.26 4.61 -2.04
N ARG A 20 -14.47 4.46 -1.47
CA ARG A 20 -15.66 5.22 -1.87
C ARG A 20 -15.78 6.56 -1.12
N GLU A 21 -15.02 6.71 -0.05
CA GLU A 21 -15.02 7.88 0.82
C GLU A 21 -13.80 8.76 0.51
N ALA A 22 -14.03 10.02 0.11
CA ALA A 22 -12.96 10.95 -0.25
C ALA A 22 -12.02 11.23 0.94
N ASP A 23 -12.57 11.39 2.14
CA ASP A 23 -11.78 11.65 3.35
C ASP A 23 -10.80 10.53 3.66
N ARG A 24 -11.20 9.26 3.43
CA ARG A 24 -10.28 8.12 3.57
C ARG A 24 -9.15 8.18 2.55
N LEU A 25 -9.43 8.62 1.33
CA LEU A 25 -8.40 8.75 0.31
C LEU A 25 -7.38 9.82 0.71
N HIS A 26 -7.86 10.96 1.23
CA HIS A 26 -7.00 12.02 1.76
C HIS A 26 -6.17 11.55 2.96
N TYR A 27 -6.77 10.79 3.87
CA TYR A 27 -6.07 10.21 5.01
C TYR A 27 -4.95 9.25 4.56
N LEU A 28 -5.25 8.31 3.65
CA LEU A 28 -4.25 7.40 3.09
C LEU A 28 -3.13 8.16 2.38
N HIS A 29 -3.46 9.22 1.63
CA HIS A 29 -2.48 10.08 0.99
C HIS A 29 -1.58 10.80 2.00
N ALA A 30 -2.16 11.34 3.08
CA ALA A 30 -1.41 12.00 4.16
C ALA A 30 -0.46 11.03 4.89
N LEU A 31 -0.81 9.74 4.95
CA LEU A 31 0.07 8.68 5.45
C LEU A 31 1.15 8.23 4.45
N GLY A 32 1.16 8.78 3.23
CA GLY A 32 2.08 8.36 2.17
C GLY A 32 1.68 7.04 1.50
N LEU A 33 0.47 6.53 1.73
CA LEU A 33 -0.05 5.33 1.09
C LEU A 33 -0.60 5.70 -0.29
N ILE A 34 0.30 5.96 -1.23
CA ILE A 34 0.00 6.35 -2.60
C ILE A 34 0.63 5.38 -3.60
N PRO A 35 0.11 5.30 -4.84
CA PRO A 35 0.74 4.49 -5.87
C PRO A 35 2.23 4.82 -6.05
N GLY A 36 3.06 3.79 -6.26
CA GLY A 36 4.51 3.91 -6.38
C GLY A 36 5.28 4.00 -5.06
N VAL A 37 4.61 3.81 -3.93
CA VAL A 37 5.30 3.68 -2.64
C VAL A 37 5.58 2.21 -2.36
N GLU A 38 6.82 1.93 -1.96
CA GLU A 38 7.19 0.62 -1.42
C GLU A 38 6.72 0.50 0.03
N LEU A 39 6.27 -0.69 0.41
CA LEU A 39 5.92 -1.01 1.78
C LEU A 39 6.24 -2.46 2.12
N VAL A 40 6.32 -2.73 3.41
CA VAL A 40 6.39 -4.08 3.98
C VAL A 40 5.22 -4.27 4.91
N VAL A 41 4.49 -5.38 4.76
CA VAL A 41 3.47 -5.79 5.73
C VAL A 41 4.14 -6.60 6.83
N HIS A 42 4.05 -6.15 8.06
CA HIS A 42 4.62 -6.85 9.22
C HIS A 42 3.64 -7.87 9.79
N HIS A 43 2.38 -7.46 9.93
CA HIS A 43 1.36 -8.29 10.55
C HIS A 43 -0.03 -7.93 10.05
N VAL A 44 -0.87 -8.95 9.88
CA VAL A 44 -2.30 -8.81 9.57
C VAL A 44 -3.07 -9.52 10.68
N ALA A 45 -3.81 -8.75 11.48
CA ALA A 45 -4.64 -9.33 12.53
C ALA A 45 -5.85 -10.08 11.92
N PRO A 46 -6.35 -11.14 12.58
CA PRO A 46 -7.51 -11.89 12.10
C PRO A 46 -8.79 -11.05 12.11
N PHE A 47 -9.82 -11.52 11.39
CA PHE A 47 -11.19 -10.93 11.38
C PHE A 47 -11.26 -9.47 10.90
N ASN A 48 -10.56 -9.12 9.81
CA ASN A 48 -10.43 -7.73 9.34
C ASN A 48 -9.85 -6.78 10.39
N GLY A 49 -9.00 -7.31 11.26
CA GLY A 49 -8.26 -6.53 12.24
C GLY A 49 -7.23 -5.59 11.58
N PRO A 50 -6.54 -4.77 12.39
CA PRO A 50 -5.57 -3.81 11.88
C PRO A 50 -4.41 -4.52 11.16
N ILE A 51 -3.93 -3.87 10.10
CA ILE A 51 -2.72 -4.25 9.39
C ILE A 51 -1.59 -3.36 9.89
N GLN A 52 -0.53 -3.99 10.38
CA GLN A 52 0.72 -3.30 10.68
C GLN A 52 1.61 -3.37 9.45
N LEU A 53 2.03 -2.21 8.98
CA LEU A 53 2.87 -2.04 7.81
C LEU A 53 3.88 -0.93 8.04
N GLN A 54 4.94 -0.96 7.26
CA GLN A 54 5.94 0.09 7.18
C GLN A 54 6.01 0.59 5.75
N ALA A 55 5.64 1.85 5.53
CA ALA A 55 5.81 2.51 4.25
C ALA A 55 7.24 3.05 4.14
N ALA A 56 7.87 2.84 2.99
CA ALA A 56 9.17 3.39 2.64
C ALA A 56 9.01 4.69 1.82
N ARG A 57 10.13 5.29 1.45
CA ARG A 57 10.15 6.47 0.58
C ARG A 57 9.60 6.10 -0.80
N ARG A 58 8.85 7.02 -1.40
CA ARG A 58 8.33 6.89 -2.77
C ARG A 58 9.46 6.52 -3.73
N VAL A 59 9.32 5.40 -4.43
CA VAL A 59 10.24 5.07 -5.51
C VAL A 59 9.85 5.88 -6.74
N PRO A 60 10.82 6.47 -7.47
CA PRO A 60 10.51 7.11 -8.73
C PRO A 60 9.86 6.07 -9.64
N HIS A 61 8.64 6.35 -10.09
CA HIS A 61 7.89 5.47 -10.97
C HIS A 61 8.71 5.22 -12.25
N HIS A 62 9.41 4.09 -12.33
CA HIS A 62 9.94 3.61 -13.59
C HIS A 62 8.74 3.13 -14.41
N ARG A 63 8.28 3.97 -15.35
CA ARG A 63 7.28 3.60 -16.36
C ARG A 63 7.73 2.26 -16.96
N PRO A 64 6.97 1.15 -16.85
CA PRO A 64 7.29 -0.01 -17.68
C PRO A 64 7.17 0.47 -19.12
N GLN A 65 8.29 0.45 -19.86
CA GLN A 65 8.26 0.70 -21.30
C GLN A 65 7.36 -0.40 -21.90
N PRO A 66 6.28 -0.04 -22.61
CA PRO A 66 5.59 -1.04 -23.42
C PRO A 66 6.60 -1.56 -24.44
N ARG A 67 6.81 -2.88 -24.46
CA ARG A 67 7.49 -3.56 -25.56
C ARG A 67 6.60 -3.57 -26.79
#